data_AF-A0A7L0TSE6-F1
#
_entry.id   AF-A0A7L0TSE6-F1
#
_cell.length_a   1.000
_cell.length_b   1.000
_cell.length_c   1.000
_cell.angle_alpha   90.00
_cell.angle_beta   90.00
_cell.angle_gamma   90.00
#
_symmetry.space_group_name_H-M   'P 1'
#
loop_
_entity.id
_entity.type
_entity.pdbx_description
1 polymer ?
#
loop_
_entity_poly.entity_id
_entity_poly.type
_entity_poly.pdbx_seq_one_letter_code
_entity_poly.pdbx_strand_id
1 'polypeptide(L)'
;REWEEENRRWVQEVSSAPSTRLDVVHLQEQLDLRLQQRQARETGICPVRRELYAQCFDELIRETAINCAERGLLLLRVRDEIQMTMAAYQTLYESSVAFGMRKALQAEQGKADMEKRIAELEEEKRELERRVSEEKAKGEAIEKRESEKQQIEEKKHTEEVQFLKRVNQQLRVSKKKVIPNS
;
A
#
# COMPACT_ATOMS: atom_id res chain seq x y z
N ARG A 1 32.79 -38.74 -9.98
CA ARG A 1 31.38 -38.94 -9.50
C ARG A 1 31.29 -40.33 -8.91
N GLU A 2 30.52 -40.54 -7.85
CA GLU A 2 30.30 -41.87 -7.27
C GLU A 2 28.81 -42.21 -7.33
N TRP A 3 28.47 -43.43 -7.73
CA TRP A 3 27.11 -43.96 -7.65
C TRP A 3 27.12 -45.45 -7.34
N GLU A 4 26.03 -45.93 -6.75
CA GLU A 4 25.84 -47.35 -6.47
C GLU A 4 24.85 -47.95 -7.47
N GLU A 5 25.24 -49.06 -8.08
CA GLU A 5 24.40 -49.83 -8.99
C GLU A 5 24.61 -51.32 -8.67
N GLU A 6 23.52 -52.05 -8.42
CA GLU A 6 23.54 -53.49 -8.09
C GLU A 6 24.50 -53.87 -6.94
N ASN A 7 24.47 -53.13 -5.82
CA ASN A 7 25.34 -53.38 -4.65
C ASN A 7 26.85 -53.23 -4.94
N ARG A 8 27.21 -52.56 -6.04
CA ARG A 8 28.59 -52.21 -6.39
C ARG A 8 28.73 -50.69 -6.47
N ARG A 9 29.79 -50.18 -5.84
CA ARG A 9 30.14 -48.75 -5.85
C ARG A 9 31.01 -48.46 -7.06
N TRP A 10 30.55 -47.57 -7.94
CA TRP A 10 31.29 -47.09 -9.09
C TRP A 10 31.87 -45.72 -8.78
N VAL A 11 33.15 -45.54 -9.09
CA VAL A 11 33.85 -44.26 -8.95
C VAL A 11 34.37 -43.86 -10.32
N GLN A 12 33.85 -42.76 -10.85
CA GLN A 12 34.40 -42.12 -12.04
C GLN A 12 35.53 -41.18 -11.60
N GLU A 13 36.76 -41.59 -11.87
CA GLU A 13 37.97 -40.79 -11.71
C GLU A 13 38.06 -39.71 -12.78
N VAL A 14 38.75 -38.63 -12.41
CA VAL A 14 39.00 -37.49 -13.29
C VAL A 14 40.21 -37.82 -14.15
N SER A 15 40.11 -37.69 -15.48
CA SER A 15 41.24 -37.91 -16.37
C SER A 15 42.40 -36.99 -16.00
N SER A 16 43.61 -37.55 -15.89
CA SER A 16 44.85 -36.81 -15.67
C SER A 16 45.63 -36.56 -16.98
N ALA A 17 45.09 -36.99 -18.12
CA ALA A 17 45.74 -36.82 -19.42
C ALA A 17 45.67 -35.34 -19.86
N PRO A 18 46.78 -34.77 -20.37
CA PRO A 18 46.77 -33.44 -20.99
C PRO A 18 45.80 -33.38 -22.17
N SER A 19 45.06 -32.28 -22.30
CA SER A 19 44.14 -32.08 -23.41
C SER A 19 44.86 -31.69 -24.70
N THR A 20 44.35 -32.20 -25.82
CA THR A 20 44.78 -31.82 -27.17
C THR A 20 43.85 -30.76 -27.76
N ARG A 21 44.25 -30.14 -28.86
CA ARG A 21 43.39 -29.20 -29.60
C ARG A 21 42.09 -29.87 -30.07
N LEU A 22 42.11 -31.16 -30.40
CA LEU A 22 40.91 -31.90 -30.82
C LEU A 22 39.94 -32.09 -29.65
N ASP A 23 40.44 -32.34 -28.44
CA ASP A 23 39.61 -32.48 -27.25
C ASP A 23 38.82 -31.20 -26.94
N VAL A 24 39.47 -30.04 -27.09
CA VAL A 24 38.81 -28.73 -26.91
C VAL A 24 37.71 -28.49 -27.94
N VAL A 25 37.95 -28.85 -29.22
CA VAL A 25 36.92 -28.75 -30.26
C VAL A 25 35.74 -29.67 -29.93
N HIS A 26 36.02 -30.89 -29.50
CA HIS A 26 34.98 -31.83 -29.11
C HIS A 26 34.16 -31.35 -27.90
N LEU A 27 34.83 -30.74 -26.91
CA LEU A 27 34.16 -30.14 -25.75
C LEU A 27 33.20 -29.02 -26.18
N GLN A 28 33.61 -28.18 -27.13
CA GLN A 28 32.76 -27.13 -27.69
C GLN A 28 31.54 -27.72 -28.39
N GLU A 29 31.74 -28.68 -29.31
CA GLU A 29 30.65 -29.32 -30.05
C GLU A 29 29.64 -30.00 -29.11
N GLN A 30 30.13 -30.66 -28.05
CA GLN A 30 29.27 -31.25 -27.03
C GLN A 30 28.47 -30.20 -26.25
N LEU A 31 29.09 -29.06 -25.89
CA LEU A 31 28.39 -27.97 -25.21
C LEU A 31 27.28 -27.42 -26.10
N ASP A 32 27.59 -27.12 -27.37
CA ASP A 32 26.64 -26.58 -28.33
C ASP A 32 25.46 -27.54 -28.56
N LEU A 33 25.76 -28.84 -28.72
CA LEU A 33 24.74 -29.87 -28.84
C LEU A 33 23.84 -29.92 -27.60
N ARG A 34 24.41 -29.90 -26.38
CA ARG A 34 23.64 -29.93 -25.14
C ARG A 34 22.79 -28.66 -24.94
N LEU A 35 23.31 -27.50 -25.33
CA LEU A 35 22.56 -26.23 -25.28
C LEU A 35 21.33 -26.30 -26.20
N GLN A 36 21.49 -26.83 -27.42
CA GLN A 36 20.39 -27.02 -28.37
C GLN A 36 19.38 -28.06 -27.87
N GLN A 37 19.85 -29.25 -27.47
CA GLN A 37 19.00 -30.35 -26.99
C GLN A 37 18.16 -29.95 -25.78
N ARG A 38 18.75 -29.17 -24.85
CA ARG A 38 18.05 -28.68 -23.66
C ARG A 38 17.36 -27.32 -23.88
N GLN A 39 17.32 -26.83 -25.13
CA GLN A 39 16.64 -25.59 -25.52
C GLN A 39 17.03 -24.39 -24.64
N ALA A 40 18.33 -24.25 -24.37
CA ALA A 40 18.85 -23.14 -23.59
C ALA A 40 18.57 -21.81 -24.30
N ARG A 41 18.15 -20.79 -23.55
CA ARG A 41 17.87 -19.46 -24.12
C ARG A 41 19.18 -18.76 -24.48
N GLU A 42 19.21 -18.13 -25.64
CA GLU A 42 20.35 -17.33 -26.12
C GLU A 42 20.48 -15.98 -25.40
N THR A 43 19.39 -15.43 -24.89
CA THR A 43 19.36 -14.13 -24.21
C THR A 43 18.66 -14.22 -22.85
N GLY A 44 19.02 -13.30 -21.96
CA GLY A 44 18.51 -13.25 -20.58
C GLY A 44 19.02 -14.37 -19.67
N ILE A 45 18.41 -14.45 -18.49
CA ILE A 45 18.77 -15.44 -17.46
C ILE A 45 18.22 -16.81 -17.87
N CYS A 46 19.10 -17.81 -17.97
CA CYS A 46 18.74 -19.18 -18.32
C CYS A 46 19.45 -20.18 -17.39
N PRO A 47 18.72 -20.92 -16.54
CA PRO A 47 19.31 -21.91 -15.63
C PRO A 47 20.07 -23.03 -16.35
N VAL A 48 19.49 -23.56 -17.43
CA VAL A 48 20.10 -24.61 -18.26
C VAL A 48 21.44 -24.16 -18.83
N ARG A 49 21.47 -22.96 -19.40
CA ARG A 49 22.71 -22.37 -19.91
C ARG A 49 23.73 -22.20 -18.80
N ARG A 50 23.33 -21.62 -17.66
CA ARG A 50 24.21 -21.41 -16.51
C ARG A 50 24.84 -22.74 -16.04
N GLU A 51 24.04 -23.80 -15.93
CA GLU A 51 24.49 -25.13 -15.54
C GLU A 51 25.52 -25.70 -16.54
N LEU A 52 25.20 -25.67 -17.85
CA LEU A 52 26.08 -26.22 -18.88
C LEU A 52 27.40 -25.46 -19.00
N TYR A 53 27.36 -24.12 -18.89
CA TYR A 53 28.59 -23.31 -18.87
C TYR A 53 29.41 -23.52 -17.60
N ALA A 54 28.77 -23.72 -16.44
CA ALA A 54 29.48 -24.05 -15.21
C ALA A 54 30.22 -25.39 -15.33
N GLN A 55 29.55 -26.43 -15.86
CA GLN A 55 30.18 -27.72 -16.13
C GLN A 55 31.34 -27.62 -17.14
N CYS A 56 31.15 -26.86 -18.22
CA CYS A 56 32.22 -26.61 -19.20
C CYS A 56 33.41 -25.86 -18.56
N PHE A 57 33.14 -24.86 -17.72
CA PHE A 57 34.21 -24.12 -17.06
C PHE A 57 34.98 -24.96 -16.05
N ASP A 58 34.31 -25.86 -15.33
CA ASP A 58 34.97 -26.83 -14.45
C ASP A 58 35.92 -27.76 -15.24
N GLU A 59 35.51 -28.16 -16.44
CA GLU A 59 36.36 -28.95 -17.35
C GLU A 59 37.56 -28.14 -17.85
N LEU A 60 37.38 -26.88 -18.22
CA LEU A 60 38.49 -25.98 -18.59
C LEU A 60 39.46 -25.74 -17.43
N ILE A 61 38.96 -25.66 -16.19
CA ILE A 61 39.78 -25.57 -14.98
C ILE A 61 40.60 -26.86 -14.82
N ARG A 62 39.96 -28.03 -14.97
CA ARG A 62 40.65 -29.34 -14.93
C ARG A 62 41.78 -29.41 -15.95
N GLU A 63 41.49 -29.14 -17.22
CA GLU A 63 42.48 -29.15 -18.30
C GLU A 63 43.63 -28.16 -18.06
N THR A 64 43.30 -26.96 -17.57
CA THR A 64 44.31 -25.95 -17.23
C THR A 64 45.17 -26.39 -16.05
N ALA A 65 44.58 -27.01 -15.03
CA ALA A 65 45.28 -27.49 -13.86
C ALA A 65 46.27 -28.62 -14.19
N ILE A 66 45.92 -29.51 -15.13
CA ILE A 66 46.83 -30.57 -15.62
C ILE A 66 48.06 -29.96 -16.30
N ASN A 67 47.87 -28.88 -17.05
CA ASN A 67 48.97 -28.18 -17.71
C ASN A 67 49.80 -27.34 -16.72
N CYS A 68 49.15 -26.65 -15.78
CA CYS A 68 49.76 -25.82 -14.74
C CYS A 68 48.79 -25.64 -13.58
N ALA A 69 49.11 -26.26 -12.44
CA ALA A 69 48.23 -26.31 -11.28
C ALA A 69 47.90 -24.92 -10.73
N GLU A 70 48.87 -24.00 -10.73
CA GLU A 70 48.73 -22.64 -10.23
C GLU A 70 47.73 -21.83 -11.05
N ARG A 71 47.72 -22.02 -12.38
CA ARG A 71 46.71 -21.42 -13.26
C ARG A 71 45.33 -21.99 -13.02
N GLY A 72 45.23 -23.31 -12.85
CA GLY A 72 43.97 -23.98 -12.52
C GLY A 72 43.40 -23.45 -11.19
N LEU A 73 44.24 -23.31 -10.18
CA LEU A 73 43.88 -22.74 -8.89
C LEU A 73 43.43 -21.27 -8.99
N LEU A 74 44.07 -20.48 -9.85
CA LEU A 74 43.66 -19.10 -10.09
C LEU A 74 42.26 -19.03 -10.72
N LEU A 75 42.00 -19.83 -11.76
CA LEU A 75 40.68 -19.90 -12.41
C LEU A 75 39.59 -20.38 -11.45
N LEU A 76 39.92 -21.35 -10.58
CA LEU A 76 39.03 -21.80 -9.51
C LEU A 76 38.61 -20.65 -8.58
N ARG A 77 39.57 -19.83 -8.13
CA ARG A 77 39.27 -18.68 -7.27
C ARG A 77 38.41 -17.64 -7.97
N VAL A 78 38.70 -17.34 -9.23
CA VAL A 78 37.89 -16.40 -10.05
C VAL A 78 36.46 -16.92 -10.21
N ARG A 79 36.29 -18.22 -10.46
CA ARG A 79 34.96 -18.86 -10.52
C ARG A 79 34.18 -18.63 -9.23
N ASP A 80 34.80 -18.92 -8.09
CA ASP A 80 34.15 -18.86 -6.78
C ASP A 80 33.79 -17.41 -6.42
N GLU A 81 34.66 -16.44 -6.73
CA GLU A 81 34.39 -15.01 -6.55
C GLU A 81 33.18 -14.53 -7.39
N ILE A 82 33.12 -14.93 -8.67
CA ILE A 82 31.98 -14.61 -9.54
C ILE A 82 30.69 -15.26 -9.00
N GLN A 83 30.74 -16.51 -8.52
CA GLN A 83 29.59 -17.17 -7.94
C GLN A 83 29.08 -16.45 -6.69
N MET A 84 29.99 -16.04 -5.79
CA MET A 84 29.64 -15.23 -4.62
C MET A 84 28.99 -13.89 -5.03
N THR A 85 29.56 -13.21 -6.02
CA THR A 85 29.04 -11.94 -6.54
C THR A 85 27.64 -12.11 -7.13
N MET A 86 27.41 -13.17 -7.90
CA MET A 86 26.08 -13.48 -8.46
C MET A 86 25.05 -13.77 -7.35
N ALA A 87 25.44 -14.50 -6.29
CA ALA A 87 24.55 -14.78 -5.17
C ALA A 87 24.18 -13.51 -4.39
N ALA A 88 25.14 -12.60 -4.20
CA ALA A 88 24.89 -11.30 -3.59
C ALA A 88 23.91 -10.46 -4.42
N TYR A 89 24.10 -10.39 -5.74
CA TYR A 89 23.16 -9.69 -6.62
C TYR A 89 21.76 -10.31 -6.62
N GLN A 90 21.66 -11.64 -6.60
CA GLN A 90 20.38 -12.33 -6.51
C GLN A 90 19.65 -11.96 -5.20
N THR A 91 20.36 -12.00 -4.07
CA THR A 91 19.81 -11.61 -2.76
C THR A 91 19.33 -10.16 -2.74
N LEU A 92 20.10 -9.24 -3.33
CA LEU A 92 19.74 -7.83 -3.44
C LEU A 92 18.50 -7.62 -4.32
N TYR A 93 18.41 -8.34 -5.44
CA TYR A 93 17.27 -8.28 -6.34
C TYR A 93 16.00 -8.80 -5.66
N GLU A 94 16.06 -9.97 -5.01
CA GLU A 94 14.94 -10.56 -4.25
C GLU A 94 14.47 -9.61 -3.14
N SER A 95 15.41 -8.99 -2.42
CA SER A 95 15.11 -8.00 -1.39
C SER A 95 14.42 -6.75 -1.96
N SER A 96 14.87 -6.29 -3.13
CA SER A 96 14.31 -5.12 -3.81
C SER A 96 12.88 -5.37 -4.28
N VAL A 97 12.63 -6.54 -4.86
CA VAL A 97 11.30 -6.98 -5.27
C VAL A 97 10.37 -7.08 -4.05
N ALA A 98 10.82 -7.72 -2.97
CA ALA A 98 10.04 -7.84 -1.73
C ALA A 98 9.74 -6.48 -1.08
N PHE A 99 10.66 -5.51 -1.16
CA PHE A 99 10.41 -4.13 -0.73
C PHE A 99 9.33 -3.46 -1.57
N GLY A 100 9.42 -3.57 -2.90
CA GLY A 100 8.42 -3.02 -3.83
C GLY A 100 7.01 -3.58 -3.57
N MET A 101 6.89 -4.89 -3.41
CA MET A 101 5.62 -5.54 -3.09
C MET A 101 5.03 -5.05 -1.76
N ARG A 102 5.86 -4.94 -0.70
CA ARG A 102 5.39 -4.41 0.61
C ARG A 102 4.89 -2.97 0.50
N LYS A 103 5.58 -2.13 -0.28
CA LYS A 103 5.16 -0.73 -0.46
C LYS A 103 3.86 -0.61 -1.25
N ALA A 104 3.68 -1.44 -2.29
CA ALA A 104 2.42 -1.50 -3.02
C ALA A 104 1.26 -1.93 -2.11
N LEU A 105 1.45 -2.99 -1.32
CA LEU A 105 0.43 -3.45 -0.37
C LEU A 105 0.09 -2.40 0.70
N GLN A 106 1.12 -1.73 1.25
CA GLN A 106 0.94 -0.66 2.23
C GLN A 106 0.13 0.52 1.65
N ALA A 107 0.37 0.86 0.39
CA ALA A 107 -0.38 1.93 -0.29
C ALA A 107 -1.85 1.55 -0.50
N GLU A 108 -2.13 0.32 -0.94
CA GLU A 108 -3.51 -0.18 -1.10
C GLU A 108 -4.27 -0.22 0.24
N GLN A 109 -3.63 -0.71 1.30
CA GLN A 109 -4.23 -0.72 2.64
C GLN A 109 -4.51 0.71 3.13
N GLY A 110 -3.52 1.61 3.02
CA GLY A 110 -3.69 3.00 3.42
C GLY A 110 -4.80 3.71 2.65
N LYS A 111 -4.95 3.42 1.36
CA LYS A 111 -6.06 3.94 0.55
C LYS A 111 -7.41 3.42 1.05
N ALA A 112 -7.55 2.12 1.27
CA ALA A 112 -8.79 1.52 1.75
C ALA A 112 -9.21 2.07 3.12
N ASP A 113 -8.26 2.29 4.03
CA ASP A 113 -8.53 2.88 5.34
C ASP A 113 -9.00 4.34 5.23
N MET A 114 -8.38 5.12 4.34
CA MET A 114 -8.81 6.49 4.07
C MET A 114 -10.20 6.54 3.44
N GLU A 115 -10.51 5.67 2.49
CA GLU A 115 -11.85 5.58 1.87
C GLU A 115 -12.93 5.26 2.90
N LYS A 116 -12.67 4.33 3.83
CA LYS A 116 -13.57 4.06 4.95
C LYS A 116 -13.77 5.30 5.82
N ARG A 117 -12.69 6.00 6.16
CA ARG A 117 -12.76 7.20 6.99
C ARG A 117 -13.54 8.32 6.33
N ILE A 118 -13.40 8.49 5.01
CA ILE A 118 -14.19 9.44 4.23
C ILE A 118 -15.67 9.08 4.32
N ALA A 119 -16.04 7.82 4.09
CA ALA A 119 -17.44 7.38 4.16
C ALA A 119 -18.06 7.60 5.55
N GLU A 120 -17.32 7.32 6.63
CA GLU A 120 -17.76 7.61 8.00
C GLU A 120 -18.00 9.12 8.23
N LEU A 121 -17.05 9.96 7.82
CA LEU A 121 -17.14 11.41 7.98
C LEU A 121 -18.25 12.04 7.13
N GLU A 122 -18.50 11.50 5.93
CA GLU A 122 -19.61 11.92 5.08
C GLU A 122 -20.96 11.58 5.72
N GLU A 123 -21.08 10.42 6.35
CA GLU A 123 -22.29 10.05 7.11
C GLU A 123 -22.50 10.97 8.33
N GLU A 124 -21.45 11.17 9.12
CA GLU A 124 -21.51 12.05 10.30
C GLU A 124 -21.87 13.49 9.90
N LYS A 125 -21.28 14.00 8.82
CA LYS A 125 -21.61 15.32 8.28
C LYS A 125 -23.09 15.42 7.91
N ARG A 126 -23.63 14.44 7.18
CA ARG A 126 -25.05 14.43 6.78
C ARG A 126 -25.98 14.43 8.00
N GLU A 127 -25.66 13.63 9.02
CA GLU A 127 -26.45 13.56 10.24
C GLU A 127 -26.39 14.88 11.03
N LEU A 128 -25.20 15.50 11.14
CA LEU A 128 -25.05 16.81 11.77
C LEU A 128 -25.81 17.91 11.01
N GLU A 129 -25.76 17.92 9.68
CA GLU A 129 -26.51 18.86 8.85
C GLU A 129 -28.03 18.70 9.04
N ARG A 130 -28.53 17.46 9.13
CA ARG A 130 -29.93 17.17 9.46
C ARG A 130 -30.31 17.73 10.82
N ARG A 131 -29.50 17.46 11.86
CA ARG A 131 -29.74 17.95 13.23
C ARG A 131 -29.75 19.47 13.29
N VAL A 132 -28.81 20.14 12.60
CA VAL A 132 -28.78 21.60 12.51
C VAL A 132 -30.05 22.14 11.86
N SER A 133 -30.52 21.53 10.77
CA SER A 133 -31.76 21.95 10.11
C SER A 133 -32.98 21.77 11.02
N GLU A 134 -33.05 20.68 11.77
CA GLU A 134 -34.16 20.41 12.69
C GLU A 134 -34.21 21.40 13.85
N GLU A 135 -33.06 21.67 14.48
CA GLU A 135 -32.98 22.64 15.57
C GLU A 135 -33.26 24.07 15.10
N LYS A 136 -32.81 24.45 13.89
CA LYS A 136 -33.18 25.74 13.29
C LYS A 136 -34.69 25.86 13.09
N ALA A 137 -35.34 24.86 12.51
CA ALA A 137 -36.79 24.86 12.31
C ALA A 137 -37.56 24.93 13.64
N LYS A 138 -37.09 24.24 14.69
CA LYS A 138 -37.66 24.35 16.03
C LYS A 138 -37.50 25.76 16.60
N GLY A 139 -36.31 26.36 16.47
CA GLY A 139 -36.03 27.72 16.92
C GLY A 139 -36.96 28.74 16.27
N GLU A 140 -37.08 28.71 14.94
CA GLU A 140 -37.96 29.60 14.17
C GLU A 140 -39.44 29.44 14.58
N ALA A 141 -39.90 28.21 14.81
CA ALA A 141 -41.26 27.94 15.26
C ALA A 141 -41.55 28.52 16.66
N ILE A 142 -40.58 28.41 17.58
CA ILE A 142 -40.70 28.98 18.94
C ILE A 142 -40.72 30.51 18.87
N GLU A 143 -39.80 31.11 18.11
CA GLU A 143 -39.71 32.57 17.96
C GLU A 143 -41.00 33.16 17.38
N LYS A 144 -41.56 32.52 16.34
CA LYS A 144 -42.86 32.91 15.78
C LYS A 144 -43.99 32.80 16.80
N ARG A 145 -44.04 31.70 17.57
CA ARG A 145 -45.07 31.50 18.60
C ARG A 145 -44.98 32.53 19.73
N GLU A 146 -43.78 32.83 20.19
CA GLU A 146 -43.56 33.80 21.27
C GLU A 146 -43.82 35.24 20.81
N SER A 147 -43.43 35.60 19.58
CA SER A 147 -43.77 36.92 19.02
C SER A 147 -45.28 37.12 18.84
N GLU A 148 -46.01 36.10 18.37
CA GLU A 148 -47.48 36.15 18.26
C GLU A 148 -48.13 36.30 19.64
N LYS A 149 -47.67 35.57 20.66
CA LYS A 149 -48.15 35.72 22.04
C LYS A 149 -47.88 37.12 22.60
N GLN A 150 -46.67 37.65 22.42
CA GLN A 150 -46.32 38.99 22.86
C GLN A 150 -47.23 40.05 22.22
N GLN A 151 -47.45 39.97 20.91
CA GLN A 151 -48.36 40.88 20.21
C GLN A 151 -49.80 40.80 20.72
N ILE A 152 -50.28 39.61 21.09
CA ILE A 152 -51.62 39.44 21.66
C ILE A 152 -51.71 40.06 23.05
N GLU A 153 -50.73 39.80 23.92
CA GLU A 153 -50.70 40.36 25.28
C GLU A 153 -50.54 41.88 25.25
N GLU A 154 -49.72 42.42 24.35
CA GLU A 154 -49.52 43.86 24.19
C GLU A 154 -50.79 44.58 23.70
N LYS A 155 -51.56 43.94 22.80
CA LYS A 155 -52.90 44.42 22.38
C LYS A 155 -53.89 44.40 23.54
N LYS A 156 -53.99 43.30 24.29
CA LYS A 156 -54.86 43.23 25.47
C LYS A 156 -54.51 44.31 26.49
N HIS A 157 -53.22 44.46 26.80
CA HIS A 157 -52.75 45.44 27.77
C HIS A 157 -53.05 46.88 27.32
N THR A 158 -52.83 47.19 26.04
CA THR A 158 -53.15 48.52 25.49
C THR A 158 -54.65 48.82 25.52
N GLU A 159 -55.50 47.84 25.19
CA GLU A 159 -56.96 47.95 25.32
C GLU A 159 -57.39 48.19 26.78
N GLU A 160 -56.81 47.44 27.72
CA GLU A 160 -57.11 47.56 29.16
C GLU A 160 -56.68 48.92 29.73
N VAL A 161 -55.49 49.40 29.37
CA VAL A 161 -55.01 50.75 29.71
C VAL A 161 -55.93 51.83 29.14
N GLN A 162 -56.38 51.68 27.89
CA GLN A 162 -57.32 52.64 27.28
C GLN A 162 -58.67 52.63 28.00
N PHE A 163 -59.19 51.46 28.34
CA PHE A 163 -60.43 51.32 29.10
C PHE A 163 -60.31 51.99 30.48
N LEU A 164 -59.25 51.68 31.23
CA LEU A 164 -58.99 52.28 32.54
C LEU A 164 -58.84 53.80 32.45
N LYS A 165 -58.16 54.33 31.42
CA LYS A 165 -58.07 55.78 31.18
C LYS A 165 -59.45 56.41 30.99
N ARG A 166 -60.33 55.80 30.18
CA ARG A 166 -61.70 56.29 29.96
C ARG A 166 -62.52 56.28 31.26
N VAL A 167 -62.47 55.18 32.01
CA VAL A 167 -63.17 55.05 33.30
C VAL A 167 -62.67 56.09 34.31
N ASN A 168 -61.35 56.26 34.43
CA ASN A 168 -60.76 57.23 35.34
C ASN A 168 -61.17 58.67 34.96
N GLN A 169 -61.19 58.98 33.66
CA GLN A 169 -61.66 60.28 33.15
C GLN A 169 -63.14 60.53 33.48
N GLN A 170 -64.02 59.53 33.30
CA GLN A 170 -65.43 59.61 33.69
C GLN A 170 -65.58 59.82 35.21
N LEU A 171 -64.87 59.05 36.03
CA LEU A 171 -64.90 59.19 37.49
C LEU A 171 -64.42 60.56 37.96
N ARG A 172 -63.40 61.15 37.32
CA ARG A 172 -62.95 62.53 37.61
C ARG A 172 -64.02 63.57 37.30
N VAL A 173 -64.73 63.43 36.18
CA VAL A 173 -65.85 64.32 35.82
C VAL A 173 -67.00 64.18 36.82
N SER A 174 -67.34 62.95 37.21
CA SER A 174 -68.37 62.69 38.22
C SER A 174 -67.99 63.28 39.58
N LYS A 175 -66.74 63.13 40.03
CA LYS A 175 -66.25 63.76 41.28
C LYS A 175 -66.32 65.29 41.23
N LYS A 176 -65.98 65.92 40.09
CA LYS A 176 -66.13 67.38 39.90
C LYS A 176 -67.58 67.86 39.87
N LYS A 177 -68.55 67.00 39.52
CA LYS A 177 -69.98 67.32 39.61
C LYS A 177 -70.55 67.18 41.04
N VAL A 178 -69.97 66.29 41.85
CA VAL A 178 -70.41 66.03 43.23
C VAL A 178 -69.78 67.00 44.25
N ILE A 179 -68.68 67.65 43.91
CA ILE A 179 -68.06 68.73 44.72
C ILE A 179 -68.26 70.05 43.97
N PRO A 180 -69.27 70.88 44.32
CA PRO A 180 -69.38 72.23 43.78
C PRO A 180 -68.21 73.07 44.30
N ASN A 181 -67.62 73.87 43.41
CA ASN A 181 -66.66 74.91 43.78
C ASN A 181 -67.14 75.66 45.04
N SER A 182 -66.31 75.62 46.08
CA SER A 182 -66.31 76.56 47.20
C SER A 182 -64.95 77.24 47.19
#